data_AF-A0A352YY93-F1
#
_entry.id   AF-A0A352YY93-F1
#
_cell.length_a   1.000
_cell.length_b   1.000
_cell.length_c   1.000
_cell.angle_alpha   90.00
_cell.angle_beta   90.00
_cell.angle_gamma   90.00
#
_symmetry.space_group_name_H-M   'P 1'
#
loop_
_entity.id
_entity.type
_entity.pdbx_description
1 polymer ?
#
loop_
_entity_poly.entity_id
_entity_poly.type
_entity_poly.pdbx_seq_one_letter_code
_entity_poly.pdbx_strand_id
1 'polypeptide(L)'
;RANAMQAKTINEKISAEQRLSTALDGLKIAVEAYPDLKASQNFLDLQNEISDIENKIAAARRFFNSATKELNTAVEVFPSNLVATLFNFKREMMFDLGEQRTTVEEPPKIQF
;
A
#
# COMPACT_ATOMS: atom_id res chain seq x y z
N ARG A 1 -2.11 13.52 -0.50
CA ARG A 1 -1.21 13.11 -1.61
C ARG A 1 0.17 13.76 -1.57
N ALA A 2 0.32 15.07 -1.29
CA ALA A 2 1.63 15.73 -1.16
C ALA A 2 2.60 14.99 -0.21
N ASN A 3 2.12 14.56 0.96
CA ASN A 3 2.93 13.81 1.94
C ASN A 3 3.39 12.43 1.44
N ALA A 4 2.62 11.77 0.55
CA ALA A 4 3.01 10.49 -0.03
C ALA A 4 4.07 10.66 -1.13
N MET A 5 4.02 11.77 -1.89
CA MET A 5 5.04 12.09 -2.89
C MET A 5 6.37 12.54 -2.27
N GLN A 6 6.33 13.13 -1.07
CA GLN A 6 7.52 13.58 -0.34
C GLN A 6 8.16 12.49 0.52
N ALA A 7 7.47 11.36 0.75
CA ALA A 7 7.98 10.25 1.53
C ALA A 7 9.19 9.59 0.86
N LYS A 8 10.34 9.60 1.54
CA LYS A 8 11.62 9.07 1.06
C LYS A 8 11.88 7.66 1.56
N THR A 9 11.43 7.33 2.77
CA THR A 9 11.61 6.00 3.37
C THR A 9 10.35 5.14 3.24
N ILE A 10 10.52 3.82 3.35
CA ILE A 10 9.39 2.87 3.34
C ILE A 10 8.41 3.17 4.49
N ASN A 11 8.94 3.47 5.68
CA ASN A 11 8.12 3.83 6.85
C ASN A 11 7.32 5.12 6.64
N GLU A 12 7.90 6.14 6.00
CA GLU A 12 7.17 7.36 5.64
C GLU A 12 6.07 7.09 4.62
N LYS A 13 6.32 6.20 3.65
CA LYS A 13 5.32 5.79 2.65
C LYS A 13 4.17 5.03 3.31
N ILE A 14 4.47 4.10 4.23
CA ILE A 14 3.47 3.39 5.05
C ILE A 14 2.62 4.37 5.85
N SER A 15 3.26 5.30 6.58
CA SER A 15 2.54 6.31 7.37
C SER A 15 1.65 7.22 6.51
N ALA A 16 2.12 7.59 5.31
CA ALA A 16 1.33 8.38 4.38
C ALA A 16 0.12 7.62 3.84
N GLU A 17 0.26 6.32 3.58
CA GLU A 17 -0.84 5.46 3.14
C GLU A 17 -1.87 5.26 4.25
N GLN A 18 -1.44 5.00 5.48
CA GLN A 18 -2.34 4.79 6.61
C GLN A 18 -3.23 6.02 6.85
N ARG A 19 -2.66 7.23 6.76
CA ARG A 19 -3.44 8.48 6.79
C ARG A 19 -4.43 8.60 5.63
N LEU A 20 -4.08 8.13 4.44
CA LEU A 20 -4.99 8.12 3.29
C LEU A 20 -6.15 7.15 3.53
N SER A 21 -5.89 5.95 4.04
CA SER A 21 -6.92 4.98 4.41
C SER A 21 -7.91 5.59 5.40
N THR A 22 -7.43 6.20 6.49
CA THR A 22 -8.30 6.86 7.47
C THR A 22 -9.14 7.99 6.85
N ALA A 23 -8.58 8.75 5.91
CA ALA A 23 -9.32 9.79 5.21
C ALA A 23 -10.42 9.22 4.29
N LEU A 24 -10.16 8.08 3.62
CA LEU A 24 -11.15 7.38 2.81
C LEU A 24 -12.27 6.78 3.67
N ASP A 25 -11.94 6.25 4.84
CA ASP A 25 -12.94 5.78 5.81
C ASP A 25 -13.84 6.93 6.30
N GLY A 26 -13.24 8.10 6.58
CA GLY A 26 -14.00 9.31 6.92
C GLY A 26 -14.90 9.78 5.78
N LEU A 27 -14.44 9.71 4.53
CA LEU A 27 -15.25 10.01 3.36
C LEU A 27 -16.45 9.06 3.23
N LYS A 28 -16.26 7.76 3.48
CA LYS A 28 -17.35 6.78 3.50
C LYS A 28 -18.47 7.18 4.47
N ILE A 29 -18.11 7.51 5.71
CA ILE A 29 -19.06 7.93 6.75
C ILE A 29 -19.81 9.20 6.33
N ALA A 30 -19.11 10.17 5.77
CA ALA A 30 -19.73 11.41 5.30
C ALA A 30 -20.76 11.14 4.18
N VAL A 31 -20.46 10.22 3.26
CA VAL A 31 -21.34 9.89 2.12
C VAL A 31 -22.61 9.18 2.57
N GLU A 32 -22.55 8.37 3.64
CA GLU A 32 -23.75 7.76 4.24
C GLU A 32 -24.76 8.80 4.74
N ALA A 33 -24.28 9.99 5.16
CA ALA A 33 -25.14 11.09 5.57
C ALA A 33 -25.77 11.88 4.39
N TYR A 34 -25.31 11.66 3.15
CA TYR A 34 -25.79 12.36 1.94
C TYR A 34 -26.17 11.39 0.81
N PRO A 35 -27.37 10.77 0.88
CA PRO A 35 -27.83 9.77 -0.10
C PRO A 35 -27.85 10.28 -1.55
N ASP A 36 -28.19 11.54 -1.77
CA ASP A 36 -28.21 12.15 -3.09
C ASP A 36 -26.82 12.23 -3.73
N LEU A 37 -25.78 12.46 -2.91
CA LEU A 37 -24.39 12.44 -3.38
C LEU A 37 -23.96 11.01 -3.71
N LYS A 38 -24.36 10.03 -2.91
CA LYS A 38 -24.08 8.61 -3.13
C LYS A 38 -24.63 8.11 -4.48
N ALA A 39 -25.80 8.59 -4.90
CA ALA A 39 -26.42 8.22 -6.18
C ALA A 39 -25.93 9.05 -7.38
N SER A 40 -25.11 10.08 -7.15
CA SER A 40 -24.58 10.93 -8.22
C SER A 40 -23.60 10.14 -9.10
N GLN A 41 -23.80 10.17 -10.42
CA GLN A 41 -22.92 9.50 -11.38
C GLN A 41 -21.45 9.90 -11.20
N ASN A 42 -21.18 11.20 -11.00
CA ASN A 42 -19.82 11.70 -10.77
C ASN A 42 -19.16 11.09 -9.52
N PHE A 43 -19.96 10.79 -8.50
CA PHE A 43 -19.46 10.21 -7.26
C PHE A 43 -19.21 8.70 -7.41
N LEU A 44 -20.09 7.98 -8.13
CA LEU A 44 -19.88 6.59 -8.50
C LEU A 44 -18.62 6.41 -9.36
N ASP A 45 -18.37 7.30 -10.32
CA ASP A 45 -17.16 7.29 -11.14
C ASP A 45 -15.90 7.52 -10.27
N LEU A 46 -15.97 8.47 -9.32
CA LEU A 46 -14.90 8.71 -8.36
C LEU A 46 -14.63 7.48 -7.47
N GLN A 47 -15.68 6.82 -6.98
CA GLN A 47 -15.56 5.59 -6.19
C GLN A 47 -14.80 4.52 -6.99
N ASN A 48 -15.19 4.30 -8.24
CA ASN A 48 -14.58 3.31 -9.12
C ASN A 48 -13.09 3.63 -9.36
N GLU A 49 -12.77 4.90 -9.62
CA GLU A 49 -11.38 5.33 -9.82
C GLU A 49 -10.54 5.15 -8.56
N ILE A 50 -11.07 5.48 -7.38
CA ILE A 50 -10.39 5.23 -6.10
C ILE A 50 -10.16 3.73 -5.91
N SER A 51 -11.16 2.89 -6.20
CA SER A 51 -11.02 1.44 -6.09
C SER A 51 -9.96 0.88 -7.04
N ASP A 52 -9.89 1.37 -8.28
CA ASP A 52 -8.85 0.97 -9.23
C ASP A 52 -7.44 1.39 -8.78
N ILE A 53 -7.32 2.60 -8.24
CA ILE A 53 -6.05 3.09 -7.67
C ILE A 53 -5.63 2.22 -6.48
N GLU A 54 -6.54 1.87 -5.57
CA GLU A 54 -6.24 0.98 -4.44
C GLU A 54 -5.83 -0.42 -4.90
N ASN A 55 -6.47 -0.97 -5.94
CA ASN A 55 -6.05 -2.22 -6.58
C ASN A 55 -4.60 -2.15 -7.08
N LYS A 56 -4.25 -1.06 -7.77
CA LYS A 56 -2.88 -0.82 -8.28
C LYS A 56 -1.87 -0.67 -7.15
N ILE A 57 -2.22 0.03 -6.07
CA ILE A 57 -1.35 0.18 -4.88
C ILE A 57 -1.11 -1.18 -4.22
N ALA A 58 -2.16 -1.99 -4.04
CA ALA A 58 -2.04 -3.33 -3.48
C ALA A 58 -1.14 -4.22 -4.36
N ALA A 59 -1.33 -4.20 -5.67
CA ALA A 59 -0.47 -4.94 -6.60
C ALA A 59 1.00 -4.49 -6.52
N ALA A 60 1.26 -3.18 -6.48
CA ALA A 60 2.60 -2.63 -6.31
C ALA A 60 3.24 -3.07 -4.98
N ARG A 61 2.47 -3.12 -3.89
CA ARG A 61 2.95 -3.63 -2.59
C ARG A 61 3.35 -5.09 -2.67
N ARG A 62 2.51 -5.95 -3.26
CA ARG A 62 2.82 -7.39 -3.43
C ARG A 62 4.09 -7.56 -4.26
N PHE A 63 4.23 -6.84 -5.36
CA PHE A 63 5.43 -6.86 -6.20
C PHE A 63 6.68 -6.43 -5.43
N PHE A 64 6.61 -5.30 -4.71
CA PHE A 64 7.71 -4.82 -3.87
C PHE A 64 8.11 -5.84 -2.81
N ASN A 65 7.13 -6.43 -2.11
CA ASN A 65 7.39 -7.43 -1.08
C ASN A 65 7.99 -8.72 -1.65
N SER A 66 7.55 -9.17 -2.83
CA SER A 66 8.14 -10.32 -3.52
C SER A 66 9.60 -10.06 -3.85
N ALA A 67 9.92 -8.93 -4.48
CA ALA A 67 11.28 -8.56 -4.83
C ALA A 67 12.18 -8.41 -3.60
N THR A 68 11.69 -7.74 -2.54
CA THR A 68 12.41 -7.60 -1.28
C THR A 68 12.63 -8.95 -0.59
N LYS A 69 11.67 -9.87 -0.66
CA LYS A 69 11.81 -11.23 -0.12
C LYS A 69 12.87 -12.03 -0.88
N GLU A 70 12.88 -11.95 -2.21
CA GLU A 70 13.91 -12.56 -3.06
C GLU A 70 15.30 -12.02 -2.72
N LEU A 71 15.45 -10.70 -2.62
CA LEU A 71 16.70 -10.05 -2.20
C LEU A 71 17.13 -10.54 -0.81
N ASN A 72 16.23 -10.46 0.17
CA ASN A 72 16.51 -10.85 1.55
C ASN A 72 16.93 -12.32 1.67
N THR A 73 16.33 -13.18 0.85
CA THR A 73 16.71 -14.60 0.78
C THR A 73 18.08 -14.76 0.15
N ALA A 74 18.35 -14.07 -0.97
CA ALA A 74 19.63 -14.14 -1.66
C ALA A 74 20.81 -13.66 -0.79
N VAL A 75 20.63 -12.61 0.03
CA VAL A 75 21.70 -12.12 0.91
C VAL A 75 22.00 -13.07 2.08
N GLU A 76 21.09 -13.99 2.42
CA GLU A 76 21.27 -14.93 3.55
C GLU A 76 21.70 -16.34 3.11
N VAL A 77 21.31 -16.77 1.91
CA VAL A 77 21.52 -18.13 1.43
C VAL A 77 22.89 -18.28 0.77
N PHE A 78 23.53 -19.43 0.99
CA PHE A 78 24.77 -19.80 0.30
C PHE A 78 24.46 -20.25 -1.15
N PRO A 79 25.26 -19.86 -2.16
CA PRO A 79 26.51 -19.10 -2.07
C PRO A 79 26.36 -17.57 -2.21
N SER A 80 25.15 -17.07 -2.47
CA SER A 80 24.90 -15.66 -2.77
C SER A 80 25.23 -14.72 -1.60
N ASN A 81 25.16 -15.18 -0.35
CA ASN A 81 25.57 -14.43 0.83
C ASN A 81 27.06 -13.99 0.84
N LEU A 82 27.94 -14.74 0.16
CA LEU A 82 29.36 -14.38 0.02
C LEU A 82 29.52 -13.15 -0.87
N VAL A 83 28.83 -13.15 -2.02
CA VAL A 83 28.77 -12.00 -2.93
C VAL A 83 28.08 -10.82 -2.24
N ALA A 84 27.01 -11.07 -1.49
CA ALA A 84 26.32 -10.05 -0.71
C ALA A 84 27.25 -9.35 0.30
N THR A 85 28.06 -10.12 1.01
CA THR A 85 29.04 -9.58 1.97
C THR A 85 30.13 -8.77 1.26
N LEU A 86 30.67 -9.27 0.15
CA LEU A 86 31.71 -8.60 -0.63
C LEU A 86 31.26 -7.25 -1.20
N PHE A 87 30.00 -7.16 -1.65
CA PHE A 87 29.42 -5.93 -2.23
C PHE A 87 28.55 -5.15 -1.23
N ASN A 88 28.53 -5.56 0.04
CA ASN A 88 27.77 -4.93 1.13
C ASN A 88 26.26 -4.81 0.83
N PHE A 89 25.68 -5.79 0.14
CA PHE A 89 24.23 -5.93 0.01
C PHE A 89 23.64 -6.35 1.36
N LYS A 90 22.59 -5.66 1.78
CA LYS A 90 21.92 -5.86 3.07
C LYS A 90 20.46 -6.21 2.86
N ARG A 91 19.84 -6.74 3.91
CA ARG A 91 18.39 -6.92 3.93
C ARG A 91 17.71 -5.56 3.82
N GLU A 92 16.62 -5.55 3.06
CA GLU A 92 15.73 -4.43 2.93
C GLU A 92 14.44 -4.66 3.74
N MET A 93 13.85 -3.58 4.22
CA MET A 93 12.56 -3.64 4.92
C MET A 93 11.44 -3.95 3.92
N MET A 94 10.55 -4.87 4.30
CA MET A 94 9.34 -5.12 3.53
C MET A 94 8.32 -4.00 3.78
N PHE A 95 7.41 -3.83 2.83
CA PHE A 95 6.27 -2.94 2.98
C PHE A 95 5.17 -3.67 3.75
N ASP A 96 5.16 -3.45 5.07
CA ASP A 96 4.19 -4.04 5.99
C ASP A 96 3.38 -2.92 6.67
N LEU A 97 2.06 -3.06 6.66
CA LEU A 97 1.13 -2.12 7.31
C LEU A 97 0.82 -2.50 8.77
N GLY A 98 1.40 -3.60 9.28
CA GLY A 98 1.17 -4.11 10.64
C GLY A 98 -0.19 -4.80 10.82
N GLU A 99 -0.52 -5.15 12.07
CA GLU A 99 -1.73 -5.93 12.44
C GLU A 99 -3.08 -5.27 12.08
N GLN A 100 -3.09 -4.01 11.66
CA GLN A 100 -4.32 -3.29 11.30
C GLN A 100 -4.97 -3.76 10.00
N ARG A 101 -4.32 -4.60 9.19
CA ARG A 101 -4.95 -5.29 8.06
C ARG A 101 -4.57 -6.76 8.09
N THR A 102 -5.35 -7.60 8.76
CA THR A 102 -5.23 -9.07 8.71
C THR A 102 -5.41 -9.66 7.29
N THR A 103 -5.79 -8.82 6.32
CA THR A 103 -5.78 -9.10 4.88
C THR A 103 -4.90 -8.08 4.13
N VAL A 104 -3.61 -7.95 4.48
CA VAL A 104 -2.64 -6.99 3.87
C VAL A 104 -2.58 -7.08 2.34
N GLU A 105 -2.93 -8.25 1.79
CA GLU A 105 -2.79 -8.52 0.37
C GLU A 105 -4.03 -8.15 -0.44
N GLU A 106 -5.24 -8.11 0.11
CA GLU A 106 -6.43 -7.79 -0.69
C GLU A 106 -6.69 -6.28 -0.75
N PRO A 107 -6.93 -5.72 -1.95
CA PRO A 107 -7.32 -4.33 -2.06
C PRO A 107 -8.68 -4.11 -1.40
N PRO A 108 -8.90 -2.96 -0.73
CA PRO A 108 -10.19 -2.66 -0.11
C PRO A 108 -11.29 -2.64 -1.18
N LYS A 109 -12.33 -3.45 -0.98
CA LYS A 109 -13.56 -3.35 -1.77
C LYS A 109 -14.30 -2.10 -1.33
N ILE A 110 -14.11 -0.99 -2.05
CA ILE A 110 -14.82 0.26 -1.78
C ILE A 110 -16.27 0.07 -2.25
N GLN A 111 -17.13 -0.44 -1.38
CA GLN A 111 -18.59 -0.40 -1.55
C GLN A 111 -19.15 0.63 -0.54
N PHE A 112 -19.82 1.64 -1.08
CA PHE A 112 -20.49 2.70 -0.34
C PHE A 112 -21.96 2.33 -0.12
#